data_AF-A0A9P9P672-F1
#
_entry.id   AF-A0A9P9P672-F1
#
_cell.length_a   1.000
_cell.length_b   1.000
_cell.length_c   1.000
_cell.angle_alpha   90.00
_cell.angle_beta   90.00
_cell.angle_gamma   90.00
#
_symmetry.space_group_name_H-M   'P 1'
#
loop_
_entity.id
_entity.type
_entity.pdbx_description
1 polymer ?
#
loop_
_entity_poly.entity_id
_entity_poly.type
_entity_poly.pdbx_seq_one_letter_code
_entity_poly.pdbx_strand_id
1 'polypeptide(L)' 'YYLEVGVRIVHMLLMSWAGEQAREDLMLTRGQDLAVETSGAVTHMLGYRVEHRDVRPPNVLWNLETRNAVLVDF' A
#
# COMPACT_ATOMS: atom_id res chain seq x y z
N TYR A 1 0.31 -19.72 9.66
CA TYR A 1 -0.32 -20.13 10.92
C TYR A 1 -1.70 -19.51 10.99
N TYR A 2 -2.76 -20.32 10.97
CA TYR A 2 -4.14 -19.86 11.16
C TYR A 2 -4.60 -20.24 12.57
N LEU A 3 -5.23 -19.30 13.27
CA LEU A 3 -5.85 -19.50 14.57
C LEU A 3 -7.16 -20.27 14.39
N GLU A 4 -7.28 -21.44 15.01
CA GLU A 4 -8.55 -22.11 15.29
C GLU A 4 -9.33 -21.30 16.33
N VAL A 5 -9.95 -20.22 15.89
CA VAL A 5 -11.13 -19.66 16.55
C VAL A 5 -12.25 -19.85 15.55
N GLY A 6 -13.43 -20.31 16.00
CA GLY A 6 -14.57 -20.76 15.18
C GLY A 6 -15.23 -19.70 14.29
N VAL A 7 -14.44 -19.02 13.46
CA VAL A 7 -14.84 -18.05 12.46
C VAL A 7 -14.60 -18.69 11.10
N ARG A 8 -15.67 -18.97 10.36
CA ARG A 8 -15.59 -19.50 9.00
C ARG A 8 -15.24 -18.37 8.05
N ILE A 9 -14.05 -18.40 7.45
CA ILE A 9 -13.70 -17.50 6.36
C ILE A 9 -14.54 -17.89 5.14
N VAL A 10 -15.47 -17.01 4.75
CA VAL A 10 -16.37 -17.22 3.59
C VAL A 10 -15.88 -16.49 2.33
N HIS A 11 -15.05 -15.47 2.50
CA HIS A 11 -14.52 -14.67 1.40
C HIS A 11 -13.00 -14.54 1.56
N MET A 12 -12.26 -14.84 0.50
CA MET A 12 -10.80 -14.73 0.45
C MET A 12 -10.41 -14.01 -0.84
N LEU A 13 -9.41 -13.14 -0.74
CA LEU A 13 -8.76 -12.49 -1.86
C LEU A 13 -7.29 -12.88 -1.86
N LEU A 14 -6.82 -13.43 -2.96
CA LEU A 14 -5.40 -13.68 -3.18
C LEU A 14 -4.87 -12.57 -4.10
N MET A 15 -3.83 -11.88 -3.66
CA MET A 15 -3.17 -10.82 -4.42
C MET A 15 -1.69 -11.11 -4.56
N SER A 16 -1.05 -10.50 -5.56
CA SER A 16 0.41 -10.46 -5.64
C SER A 16 0.99 -9.71 -4.44
N TRP A 17 2.27 -9.99 -4.14
CA TRP A 17 3.00 -9.23 -3.13
C TRP A 17 3.10 -7.76 -3.55
N ALA A 18 2.54 -6.87 -2.73
CA ALA A 18 2.44 -5.44 -3.06
C ALA A 18 3.68 -4.63 -2.62
N GLY A 19 4.44 -5.11 -1.64
CA GLY A 19 5.61 -4.42 -1.11
C GLY A 19 5.71 -4.46 0.41
N GLU A 20 6.70 -3.75 0.93
CA GLU A 20 6.88 -3.52 2.37
C GLU A 20 6.16 -2.24 2.79
N GLN A 21 5.87 -2.05 4.08
CA GLN A 21 5.30 -0.78 4.53
C GLN A 21 6.24 0.38 4.18
N ALA A 22 5.69 1.42 3.57
CA ALA A 22 6.46 2.59 3.20
C ALA A 22 6.74 3.43 4.46
N ARG A 23 8.02 3.46 4.88
CA ARG A 23 8.48 4.18 6.07
C ARG A 23 9.52 5.20 5.66
N GLU A 24 9.56 6.35 6.35
CA GLU A 24 10.46 7.46 6.01
C GLU A 24 11.93 7.04 6.00
N ASP A 25 12.38 6.29 6.99
CA ASP A 25 13.76 5.76 7.09
C ASP A 25 14.13 4.85 5.91
N LEU A 26 13.21 3.96 5.53
CA LEU A 26 13.36 3.07 4.38
C LEU A 26 13.42 3.84 3.06
N MET A 27 12.53 4.83 2.88
CA MET A 27 12.46 5.66 1.66
C MET A 27 13.70 6.55 1.53
N LEU A 28 14.13 7.19 2.61
CA LEU A 28 15.34 8.02 2.64
C LEU A 28 16.59 7.24 2.27
N THR A 29 16.72 6.01 2.77
CA THR A 29 17.83 5.11 2.41
C THR A 29 17.83 4.78 0.91
N ARG A 30 16.66 4.82 0.26
CA ARG A 30 16.46 4.58 -1.17
C ARG A 30 16.52 5.87 -2.01
N GLY A 31 16.79 7.02 -1.39
CA GLY A 31 16.84 8.32 -2.06
C GLY A 31 15.47 8.81 -2.53
N GLN A 32 14.40 8.36 -1.88
CA GLN A 32 13.03 8.69 -2.23
C GLN A 32 12.34 9.42 -1.08
N ASP A 33 11.40 10.30 -1.46
CA ASP A 33 10.58 11.04 -0.52
C ASP A 33 9.20 10.37 -0.42
N LEU A 34 8.89 9.83 0.76
CA LEU A 34 7.64 9.13 1.01
C LEU A 34 6.42 9.99 0.71
N ALA A 35 6.45 11.27 1.08
CA ALA A 35 5.32 12.16 0.90
C ALA A 35 5.08 12.46 -0.59
N VAL A 36 6.17 12.64 -1.35
CA VAL A 36 6.10 12.85 -2.81
C VAL A 36 5.53 11.61 -3.50
N GLU A 37 6.05 10.42 -3.20
CA GLU A 37 5.60 9.16 -3.80
C GLU A 37 4.14 8.85 -3.46
N THR A 38 3.75 9.06 -2.19
CA THR A 38 2.36 8.86 -1.74
C THR A 38 1.41 9.85 -2.44
N SER A 39 1.79 11.13 -2.52
CA SER A 39 1.01 12.15 -3.22
C SER A 39 0.89 11.87 -4.72
N GLY A 40 1.96 11.36 -5.34
CA GLY A 40 1.98 10.91 -6.72
C GLY A 40 0.98 9.78 -6.98
N ALA A 41 0.97 8.76 -6.11
CA ALA A 41 0.01 7.66 -6.19
C ALA A 41 -1.45 8.14 -6.05
N VAL A 42 -1.73 9.01 -5.09
CA VAL A 42 -3.08 9.60 -4.89
C VAL A 42 -3.50 10.43 -6.10
N THR A 43 -2.61 11.28 -6.62
CA THR A 43 -2.87 12.11 -7.80
C THR A 43 -3.15 11.25 -9.03
N HIS A 44 -2.40 10.16 -9.21
CA HIS A 44 -2.64 9.20 -10.28
C HIS A 44 -4.04 8.58 -10.18
N MET A 45 -4.47 8.16 -8.98
CA MET A 45 -5.83 7.65 -8.75
C MET A 45 -6.93 8.68 -9.04
N LEU A 46 -6.72 9.93 -8.63
CA LEU A 46 -7.65 11.03 -8.92
C LEU A 46 -7.79 11.26 -10.43
N GLY A 47 -6.74 11.02 -11.21
CA GLY A 47 -6.80 11.01 -12.68
C GLY A 47 -7.82 10.01 -13.25
N TYR A 48 -8.09 8.92 -12.54
CA TYR A 48 -9.13 7.94 -12.85
C TYR A 48 -10.47 8.21 -12.16
N ARG A 49 -10.63 9.38 -11.52
CA ARG A 49 -11.80 9.75 -10.71
C ARG A 49 -12.04 8.82 -9.52
N VAL A 50 -10.97 8.19 -9.02
CA VAL A 50 -11.01 7.35 -7.81
C VAL A 50 -10.33 8.09 -6.67
N GLU A 51 -10.99 8.16 -5.52
CA GLU A 51 -10.47 8.76 -4.30
C GLU A 51 -10.21 7.67 -3.26
N HIS A 52 -8.94 7.48 -2.86
CA HIS A 52 -8.59 6.61 -1.74
C HIS A 52 -8.83 7.39 -0.43
N ARG A 53 -9.83 7.00 0.35
CA ARG A 53 -10.21 7.76 1.57
C ARG A 53 -9.45 7.37 2.83
N ASP A 54 -8.63 6.33 2.77
CA ASP A 54 -7.84 5.85 3.90
C ASP A 54 -6.33 5.84 3.60
N VAL A 55 -5.80 6.98 3.16
CA VAL A 55 -4.36 7.16 2.93
C VAL A 55 -3.67 7.40 4.26
N ARG A 56 -3.14 6.33 4.85
CA ARG A 56 -2.41 6.34 6.13
C ARG A 56 -1.24 5.36 6.08
N PRO A 57 -0.20 5.53 6.94
CA PRO A 57 1.01 4.72 6.84
C PRO A 57 0.83 3.20 6.78
N PRO A 58 -0.16 2.57 7.43
CA PRO A 58 -0.41 1.13 7.27
C PRO A 58 -0.86 0.70 5.86
N ASN A 59 -1.48 1.61 5.10
CA ASN A 59 -2.09 1.35 3.80
C ASN A 59 -1.23 1.87 2.63
N VAL A 60 -0.05 2.41 2.93
CA VAL A 60 0.94 2.83 1.94
C VAL A 60 2.10 1.84 1.97
N LEU A 61 2.25 1.09 0.89
CA LEU A 61 3.34 0.15 0.70
C LEU A 61 4.32 0.69 -0.32
N TRP A 62 5.58 0.28 -0.18
CA TRP A 62 6.61 0.52 -1.16
C TRP A 62 6.95 -0.76 -1.90
N ASN A 63 6.75 -0.73 -3.22
CA ASN A 63 7.10 -1.84 -4.08
C ASN A 63 8.52 -1.65 -4.63
N LEU A 64 9.44 -2.56 -4.28
CA LEU A 64 10.83 -2.49 -4.74
C LEU A 64 10.98 -2.83 -6.23
N GLU A 65 10.11 -3.70 -6.76
CA GLU A 65 10.14 -4.15 -8.15
C GLU A 65 9.71 -3.03 -9.11
N THR A 66 8.59 -2.38 -8.81
CA THR A 66 8.06 -1.28 -9.63
C THR A 66 8.61 0.09 -9.26
N ARG A 67 9.29 0.18 -8.11
CA ARG A 67 9.84 1.42 -7.54
C ARG A 67 8.79 2.53 -7.38
N ASN A 68 7.59 2.17 -6.94
CA ASN A 68 6.48 3.09 -6.72
C ASN A 68 5.77 2.78 -5.39
N ALA A 69 5.06 3.79 -4.87
CA ALA A 69 4.10 3.60 -3.79
C ALA A 69 2.85 2.85 -4.28
N VAL A 70 2.37 1.91 -3.46
CA VAL A 70 1.16 1.13 -3.69
C VAL A 70 0.18 1.37 -2.54
N LEU A 71 -1.04 1.77 -2.87
CA LEU A 71 -2.13 1.91 -1.90
C LEU A 71 -2.91 0.60 -1.81
N VAL A 72 -3.29 0.20 -0.60
CA VAL A 72 -4.06 -1.01 -0.30
C VAL A 72 -5.20 -0.68 0.67
N ASP A 73 -6.07 -1.66 0.94
CA ASP A 73 -7.26 -1.51 1.80
C ASP A 73 -8.35 -0.63 1.15
N PHE A 74 -8.91 -1.15 0.04
CA PHE A 74 -9.98 -0.52 -0.76
C PHE A 74 -11.38 -0.93 -0.32
#